data_AF-R0HN79-F1
#
_entry.id   AF-R0HN79-F1
#
_cell.length_a   1.000
_cell.length_b   1.000
_cell.length_c   1.000
_cell.angle_alpha   90.00
_cell.angle_beta   90.00
_cell.angle_gamma   90.00
#
_symmetry.space_group_name_H-M   'P 1'
#
loop_
_entity.id
_entity.type
_entity.pdbx_description
1 polymer ?
#
loop_
_entity_poly.entity_id
_entity_poly.type
_entity_poly.pdbx_seq_one_letter_code
_entity_poly.pdbx_strand_id
1 'polypeptide(L)'
;MAESSMKGFEFVGSSDASDLQEDGRRRFSSICLEGFDTRMYPYDLQLVLTKHFSSCGKIIHFNVPRNLETLTLGRFALIRITGEGALEKALQLSGTDVQVGGWPVWRVLAKEVKEFTEFKGEYLDPPRPSVEVKLKHVSTQRRMLVTGYDTSLPEIDLQIGLSKHFSTCGEVTGVMILPTIGSISIRGEGAAEKARELSGRDVGGWNITVVSIQPLRGSKRNFRTSNSSRPNFYRNIALTIQRNEEMKQKEMKQKEMKQIEMKQIEMKQIEMKQKNCVETN
;
A
#
# COMPACT_ATOMS: atom_id res chain seq x y z
N MET A 1 -80.58 -34.24 18.97
CA MET A 1 -79.89 -33.05 18.41
C MET A 1 -78.52 -32.97 19.03
N ALA A 2 -77.48 -33.00 18.17
CA ALA A 2 -76.02 -32.81 18.42
C ALA A 2 -75.35 -33.81 19.41
N GLU A 3 -74.91 -35.00 19.00
CA GLU A 3 -73.62 -35.37 18.34
C GLU A 3 -72.69 -34.29 17.76
N SER A 4 -71.42 -34.32 18.19
CA SER A 4 -70.21 -34.52 17.34
C SER A 4 -68.96 -34.44 18.26
N SER A 5 -68.32 -35.55 18.64
CA SER A 5 -67.33 -36.38 17.94
C SER A 5 -65.95 -35.75 17.74
N MET A 6 -64.99 -36.26 18.53
CA MET A 6 -63.55 -36.20 18.30
C MET A 6 -63.12 -37.10 17.13
N LYS A 7 -62.10 -36.67 16.38
CA LYS A 7 -61.07 -37.46 15.66
C LYS A 7 -60.29 -36.46 14.78
N GLY A 8 -58.99 -36.52 14.57
CA GLY A 8 -57.96 -37.49 14.90
C GLY A 8 -56.60 -36.91 14.49
N PHE A 9 -55.55 -37.48 15.07
CA PHE A 9 -54.15 -37.15 14.85
C PHE A 9 -53.55 -38.10 13.79
N GLU A 10 -52.53 -37.59 13.10
CA GLU A 10 -51.42 -38.28 12.40
C GLU A 10 -51.52 -38.86 10.97
N PHE A 11 -50.64 -38.26 10.14
CA PHE A 11 -49.62 -38.83 9.25
C PHE A 11 -50.02 -39.47 7.90
N VAL A 12 -49.47 -38.88 6.82
CA VAL A 12 -48.86 -39.43 5.58
C VAL A 12 -49.27 -38.62 4.34
N GLY A 13 -48.26 -38.18 3.59
CA GLY A 13 -48.32 -37.62 2.23
C GLY A 13 -46.99 -36.92 1.95
N SER A 14 -45.92 -37.62 1.57
CA SER A 14 -45.63 -38.23 0.27
C SER A 14 -45.59 -37.22 -0.90
N SER A 15 -44.43 -37.26 -1.56
CA SER A 15 -44.06 -36.78 -2.90
C SER A 15 -43.69 -35.32 -3.14
N ASP A 16 -42.44 -35.20 -3.62
CA ASP A 16 -41.91 -34.25 -4.59
C ASP A 16 -42.08 -32.76 -4.31
N ALA A 17 -41.06 -32.22 -3.65
CA ALA A 17 -40.59 -30.88 -3.91
C ALA A 17 -39.12 -30.98 -4.35
N SER A 18 -38.92 -31.36 -5.61
CA SER A 18 -37.85 -30.81 -6.42
C SER A 18 -37.77 -29.29 -6.22
N ASP A 19 -36.53 -28.78 -6.24
CA ASP A 19 -36.22 -27.37 -6.42
C ASP A 19 -36.57 -26.43 -5.26
N LEU A 20 -35.91 -26.61 -4.12
CA LEU A 20 -35.72 -25.51 -3.15
C LEU A 20 -34.38 -24.81 -3.40
N GLN A 21 -34.43 -23.91 -4.40
CA GLN A 21 -33.82 -22.59 -4.42
C GLN A 21 -32.29 -22.51 -4.29
N GLU A 22 -31.59 -22.63 -5.42
CA GLU A 22 -30.37 -21.83 -5.68
C GLU A 22 -30.72 -20.35 -5.96
N ASP A 23 -31.50 -19.71 -5.09
CA ASP A 23 -31.91 -18.32 -5.27
C ASP A 23 -31.07 -17.38 -4.38
N GLY A 24 -30.15 -16.68 -5.04
CA GLY A 24 -29.81 -15.32 -4.64
C GLY A 24 -28.62 -15.15 -3.68
N ARG A 25 -27.51 -14.70 -4.28
CA ARG A 25 -26.71 -13.56 -3.76
C ARG A 25 -25.50 -13.86 -2.86
N ARG A 26 -24.63 -14.83 -3.19
CA ARG A 26 -23.20 -14.64 -2.81
C ARG A 26 -22.62 -13.51 -3.66
N ARG A 27 -22.74 -12.25 -3.19
CA ARG A 27 -22.10 -11.08 -3.84
C ARG A 27 -20.58 -11.12 -3.77
N PHE A 28 -20.03 -12.03 -2.98
CA PHE A 28 -18.62 -12.22 -2.79
C PHE A 28 -18.33 -13.68 -2.45
N SER A 29 -17.15 -14.13 -2.84
CA SER A 29 -16.64 -15.46 -2.58
C SER A 29 -15.53 -15.38 -1.55
N SER A 30 -15.52 -16.30 -0.58
CA SER A 30 -14.47 -16.38 0.43
C SER A 30 -13.46 -17.44 0.01
N ILE A 31 -12.18 -17.07 0.03
CA ILE A 31 -11.09 -17.92 -0.45
C ILE A 31 -10.00 -17.94 0.61
N CYS A 32 -9.54 -19.14 0.96
CA CYS A 32 -8.34 -19.35 1.75
C CYS A 32 -7.14 -19.45 0.80
N LEU A 33 -6.10 -18.68 1.08
CA LEU A 33 -4.85 -18.67 0.35
C LEU A 33 -3.74 -19.25 1.21
N GLU A 34 -2.90 -20.09 0.60
CA GLU A 34 -1.72 -20.72 1.17
C GLU A 34 -0.51 -20.55 0.23
N GLY A 35 0.69 -20.84 0.74
CA GLY A 35 1.91 -20.93 -0.07
C GLY A 35 2.65 -19.62 -0.32
N PHE A 36 2.21 -18.51 0.27
CA PHE A 36 2.93 -17.23 0.23
C PHE A 36 4.09 -17.18 1.24
N ASP A 37 5.04 -16.27 1.00
CA ASP A 37 6.16 -16.05 1.92
C ASP A 37 5.67 -15.36 3.21
N THR A 38 5.77 -16.09 4.33
CA THR A 38 5.31 -15.63 5.64
C THR A 38 6.20 -14.54 6.26
N ARG A 39 7.38 -14.30 5.67
CA ARG A 39 8.31 -13.23 6.08
C ARG A 39 7.92 -11.87 5.50
N MET A 40 6.99 -11.82 4.56
CA MET A 40 6.51 -10.57 3.97
C MET A 40 5.71 -9.74 4.97
N TYR A 41 5.65 -8.43 4.73
CA TYR A 41 4.73 -7.57 5.46
C TYR A 41 3.28 -7.77 4.96
N PRO A 42 2.27 -7.65 5.85
CA PRO A 42 0.88 -7.88 5.49
C PRO A 42 0.40 -7.01 4.31
N TYR A 43 0.86 -5.75 4.25
CA TYR A 43 0.47 -4.83 3.19
C TYR A 43 1.10 -5.21 1.84
N ASP A 44 2.37 -5.62 1.82
CA ASP A 44 3.03 -6.09 0.59
C ASP A 44 2.32 -7.33 0.04
N LEU A 45 1.97 -8.29 0.92
CA LEU A 45 1.18 -9.46 0.53
C LEU A 45 -0.18 -9.05 -0.06
N GLN A 46 -0.88 -8.11 0.58
CA GLN A 46 -2.16 -7.61 0.07
C GLN A 46 -2.03 -7.01 -1.35
N LEU A 47 -1.00 -6.21 -1.60
CA LEU A 47 -0.77 -5.61 -2.92
C LEU A 47 -0.48 -6.67 -3.99
N VAL A 48 0.40 -7.62 -3.67
CA VAL A 48 0.76 -8.70 -4.59
C VAL A 48 -0.46 -9.55 -4.95
N LEU A 49 -1.27 -9.92 -3.95
CA LEU A 49 -2.49 -10.69 -4.18
C LEU A 49 -3.54 -9.87 -4.95
N THR A 50 -3.68 -8.58 -4.65
CA THR A 50 -4.61 -7.70 -5.39
C THR A 50 -4.24 -7.63 -6.87
N LYS A 51 -2.94 -7.54 -7.19
CA LYS A 51 -2.48 -7.57 -8.58
C LYS A 51 -2.63 -8.95 -9.22
N HIS A 52 -2.34 -10.03 -8.50
CA HIS A 52 -2.43 -11.39 -9.03
C HIS A 52 -3.89 -11.80 -9.33
N PHE A 53 -4.83 -11.46 -8.45
CA PHE A 53 -6.26 -11.78 -8.59
C PHE A 53 -7.08 -10.70 -9.30
N SER A 54 -6.44 -9.71 -9.93
CA SER A 54 -7.16 -8.58 -10.56
C SER A 54 -8.09 -9.01 -11.70
N SER A 55 -7.79 -10.13 -12.37
CA SER A 55 -8.63 -10.73 -13.41
C SER A 55 -9.85 -11.49 -12.85
N CYS A 56 -9.78 -11.93 -11.60
CA CYS A 56 -10.85 -12.67 -10.93
C CYS A 56 -11.92 -11.72 -10.38
N GLY A 57 -11.53 -10.53 -9.93
CA GLY A 57 -12.43 -9.55 -9.36
C GLY A 57 -11.73 -8.60 -8.40
N LYS A 58 -12.53 -7.89 -7.58
CA LYS A 58 -12.02 -6.96 -6.58
C LYS A 58 -11.96 -7.62 -5.21
N ILE A 59 -10.79 -7.60 -4.58
CA ILE A 59 -10.65 -8.00 -3.18
C ILE A 59 -11.29 -6.92 -2.28
N ILE A 60 -12.29 -7.32 -1.49
CA ILE A 60 -13.03 -6.42 -0.59
C ILE A 60 -12.68 -6.64 0.88
N HIS A 61 -12.08 -7.79 1.21
CA HIS A 61 -11.63 -8.10 2.56
C HIS A 61 -10.36 -8.93 2.48
N PHE A 62 -9.37 -8.59 3.30
CA PHE A 62 -8.10 -9.28 3.42
C PHE A 62 -7.79 -9.45 4.90
N ASN A 63 -7.61 -10.69 5.35
CA ASN A 63 -7.23 -11.02 6.71
C ASN A 63 -6.12 -12.07 6.71
N VAL A 64 -4.99 -11.75 7.31
CA VAL A 64 -3.89 -12.68 7.52
C VAL A 64 -3.53 -12.64 9.00
N PRO A 65 -3.64 -13.76 9.74
CA PRO A 65 -3.20 -13.83 11.12
C PRO A 65 -1.72 -13.42 11.20
N ARG A 66 -1.35 -12.66 12.23
CA ARG A 66 0.05 -12.29 12.48
C ARG A 66 0.48 -12.89 13.79
N ASN A 67 1.58 -13.67 13.76
CA ASN A 67 2.18 -14.15 14.99
C ASN A 67 2.92 -12.98 15.64
N LEU A 68 2.49 -12.58 16.84
CA LEU A 68 3.02 -11.38 17.52
C LEU A 68 4.39 -11.60 18.16
N GLU A 69 4.80 -12.85 18.39
CA GLU A 69 6.09 -13.20 18.97
C GLU A 69 7.19 -13.21 17.90
N THR A 70 6.89 -13.81 16.75
CA THR A 70 7.83 -13.95 15.62
C THR A 70 7.71 -12.81 14.61
N LEU A 71 6.67 -11.98 14.72
CA LEU A 71 6.29 -10.90 13.80
C LEU A 71 6.03 -11.34 12.35
N THR A 72 5.98 -12.64 12.08
CA THR A 72 5.69 -13.22 10.75
C THR A 72 4.19 -13.41 10.53
N LEU A 73 3.81 -13.53 9.26
CA LEU A 73 2.46 -13.89 8.87
C LEU A 73 2.16 -15.35 9.19
N GLY A 74 0.89 -15.64 9.45
CA GLY A 74 0.36 -17.00 9.48
C GLY A 74 0.45 -17.64 8.09
N ARG A 75 0.36 -18.97 8.04
CA ARG A 75 0.48 -19.74 6.79
C ARG A 75 -0.73 -19.60 5.85
N PHE A 76 -1.81 -19.01 6.34
CA PHE A 76 -3.10 -18.91 5.65
C PHE A 76 -3.54 -17.45 5.62
N ALA A 77 -4.04 -16.99 4.48
CA ALA A 77 -4.68 -15.68 4.35
C ALA A 77 -6.11 -15.87 3.84
N LEU A 78 -7.07 -15.23 4.52
CA LEU A 78 -8.47 -15.26 4.15
C LEU A 78 -8.82 -14.01 3.37
N ILE A 79 -9.29 -14.18 2.14
CA ILE A 79 -9.74 -13.09 1.29
C ILE A 79 -11.21 -13.23 0.93
N ARG A 80 -11.87 -12.09 0.74
CA ARG A 80 -13.18 -12.03 0.06
C ARG A 80 -13.01 -11.29 -1.24
N ILE A 81 -13.43 -11.92 -2.32
CA ILE A 81 -13.40 -11.37 -3.67
C ILE A 81 -14.82 -11.17 -4.18
N THR A 82 -15.07 -10.07 -4.88
CA THR A 82 -16.35 -9.80 -5.56
C THR A 82 -16.10 -9.64 -7.06
N GLY A 83 -16.98 -10.20 -7.87
CA GLY A 83 -16.85 -10.22 -9.33
C GLY A 83 -17.57 -11.42 -9.93
N GLU A 84 -17.90 -11.32 -11.22
CA GLU A 84 -18.51 -12.41 -11.96
C GLU A 84 -17.50 -13.55 -12.18
N GLY A 85 -17.86 -14.75 -11.75
CA GLY A 85 -16.98 -15.92 -11.80
C GLY A 85 -15.74 -15.79 -10.91
N ALA A 86 -15.78 -14.94 -9.88
CA ALA A 86 -14.59 -14.60 -9.12
C ALA A 86 -14.00 -15.80 -8.37
N LEU A 87 -14.84 -16.74 -7.93
CA LEU A 87 -14.39 -17.95 -7.27
C LEU A 87 -13.69 -18.89 -8.26
N GLU A 88 -14.35 -19.19 -9.37
CA GLU A 88 -13.90 -20.13 -10.38
C GLU A 88 -12.57 -19.67 -10.99
N LYS A 89 -12.47 -18.38 -11.33
CA LYS A 89 -11.24 -17.77 -11.83
C LYS A 89 -10.12 -17.84 -10.79
N ALA A 90 -10.41 -17.56 -9.53
CA ALA A 90 -9.40 -17.60 -8.49
C ALA A 90 -8.90 -19.03 -8.19
N LEU A 91 -9.79 -20.03 -8.25
CA LEU A 91 -9.42 -21.44 -8.15
C LEU A 91 -8.60 -21.90 -9.37
N GLN A 92 -8.89 -21.38 -10.57
CA GLN A 92 -8.08 -21.64 -11.76
C GLN A 92 -6.65 -21.06 -11.65
N LEU A 93 -6.47 -19.98 -10.89
CA LEU A 93 -5.16 -19.42 -10.56
C LEU A 93 -4.45 -20.18 -9.41
N SER A 94 -5.12 -21.12 -8.74
CA SER A 94 -4.50 -21.99 -7.74
C SER A 94 -3.39 -22.83 -8.37
N GLY A 95 -2.26 -22.90 -7.70
CA GLY A 95 -1.05 -23.59 -8.18
C GLY A 95 -0.22 -22.77 -9.15
N THR A 96 -0.57 -21.52 -9.47
CA THR A 96 0.26 -20.65 -10.30
C THR A 96 1.37 -19.98 -9.49
N ASP A 97 2.49 -19.70 -10.16
CA ASP A 97 3.60 -18.99 -9.55
C ASP A 97 3.33 -17.47 -9.61
N VAL A 98 3.40 -16.82 -8.45
CA VAL A 98 3.18 -15.39 -8.30
C VAL A 98 4.51 -14.67 -8.49
N GLN A 99 4.66 -13.95 -9.60
CA GLN A 99 5.80 -13.08 -9.86
C GLN A 99 5.32 -11.64 -10.02
N VAL A 100 5.37 -10.86 -8.95
CA VAL A 100 4.91 -9.46 -8.95
C VAL A 100 6.00 -8.55 -8.42
N GLY A 101 6.32 -7.46 -9.14
CA GLY A 101 7.14 -6.36 -8.62
C GLY A 101 8.57 -6.71 -8.21
N GLY A 102 9.13 -7.82 -8.71
CA GLY A 102 10.43 -8.34 -8.30
C GLY A 102 10.47 -8.76 -6.81
N TRP A 103 9.33 -9.18 -6.27
CA TRP A 103 9.25 -10.00 -5.06
C TRP A 103 9.66 -11.44 -5.39
N PRO A 104 10.03 -12.26 -4.38
CA PRO A 104 10.30 -13.67 -4.57
C PRO A 104 9.15 -14.36 -5.31
N VAL A 105 9.44 -15.44 -6.04
CA VAL A 105 8.41 -16.24 -6.69
C VAL A 105 7.92 -17.28 -5.69
N TRP A 106 6.60 -17.38 -5.52
CA TRP A 106 5.97 -18.43 -4.71
C TRP A 106 4.71 -18.93 -5.38
N ARG A 107 4.30 -20.15 -5.01
CA ARG A 107 3.11 -20.79 -5.57
C ARG A 107 1.90 -20.50 -4.70
N VAL A 108 0.91 -19.82 -5.25
CA VAL A 108 -0.34 -19.55 -4.52
C VAL A 108 -1.24 -20.78 -4.56
N LEU A 109 -1.82 -21.17 -3.44
CA LEU A 109 -2.83 -22.22 -3.37
C LEU A 109 -4.13 -21.58 -2.89
N ALA A 110 -5.16 -21.60 -3.73
CA ALA A 110 -6.48 -21.07 -3.42
C ALA A 110 -7.48 -22.21 -3.17
N LYS A 111 -8.25 -22.10 -2.09
CA LYS A 111 -9.32 -23.03 -1.71
C LYS A 111 -10.60 -22.26 -1.38
N GLU A 112 -11.74 -22.72 -1.88
CA GLU A 112 -13.05 -22.14 -1.52
C GLU A 112 -13.33 -22.38 -0.03
N VAL A 113 -13.85 -21.37 0.66
CA VAL A 113 -14.36 -21.49 2.02
C VAL A 113 -15.88 -21.32 1.99
N LYS A 114 -16.62 -22.44 2.11
CA LYS A 114 -18.09 -22.45 2.05
C LYS A 114 -18.75 -22.02 3.35
N GLU A 115 -18.11 -22.27 4.49
CA GLU A 115 -18.57 -21.83 5.80
C GLU A 115 -17.44 -21.20 6.62
N PHE A 116 -17.70 -20.05 7.24
CA PHE A 116 -16.76 -19.37 8.15
C PHE A 116 -16.51 -20.15 9.46
N THR A 117 -17.17 -21.29 9.64
CA THR A 117 -17.18 -22.14 10.84
C THR A 117 -15.96 -23.06 10.93
N GLU A 118 -15.30 -23.42 9.83
CA GLU A 118 -14.08 -24.25 9.85
C GLU A 118 -12.87 -23.56 10.48
N PHE A 119 -12.92 -22.23 10.70
CA PHE A 119 -11.83 -21.45 11.29
C PHE A 119 -12.16 -20.88 12.68
N LYS A 120 -13.24 -21.33 13.33
CA LYS A 120 -13.73 -20.77 14.62
C LYS A 120 -12.80 -20.98 15.83
N GLY A 121 -11.67 -21.67 15.70
CA GLY A 121 -10.78 -21.99 16.84
C GLY A 121 -9.55 -21.08 17.03
N GLU A 122 -9.00 -20.50 15.96
CA GLU A 122 -7.67 -19.86 16.00
C GLU A 122 -7.61 -18.45 15.37
N TYR A 123 -8.76 -17.93 14.91
CA TYR A 123 -8.88 -16.67 14.15
C TYR A 123 -9.43 -15.48 14.95
N LEU A 124 -9.44 -15.57 16.27
CA LEU A 124 -9.46 -14.36 17.08
C LEU A 124 -8.00 -13.98 17.29
N ASP A 125 -7.64 -12.75 16.90
CA ASP A 125 -6.51 -12.09 17.54
C ASP A 125 -6.61 -12.43 19.03
N PRO A 126 -5.58 -13.04 19.66
CA PRO A 126 -5.63 -13.32 21.08
C PRO A 126 -6.06 -12.03 21.80
N PRO A 127 -6.87 -12.14 22.89
CA PRO A 127 -7.26 -10.98 23.66
C PRO A 127 -6.03 -10.11 23.87
N ARG A 128 -6.14 -8.87 23.38
CA ARG A 128 -5.06 -7.86 23.32
C ARG A 128 -3.93 -8.23 24.28
N PRO A 129 -2.72 -8.61 23.81
CA PRO A 129 -1.62 -8.82 24.72
C PRO A 129 -1.42 -7.56 25.57
N SER A 130 -1.02 -7.79 26.81
CA SER A 130 -0.81 -6.82 27.88
C SER A 130 -0.20 -5.52 27.36
N VAL A 131 -0.69 -4.42 27.95
CA VAL A 131 -0.57 -3.00 27.57
C VAL A 131 0.86 -2.53 27.21
N GLU A 132 1.91 -3.26 27.60
CA GLU A 132 3.31 -2.88 27.40
C GLU A 132 3.87 -3.10 25.98
N VAL A 133 3.49 -4.18 25.27
CA VAL A 133 4.00 -4.44 23.90
C VAL A 133 3.43 -3.43 22.88
N LYS A 134 2.23 -2.91 23.18
CA LYS A 134 1.47 -1.98 22.33
C LYS A 134 2.11 -0.60 22.20
N LEU A 135 2.89 -0.15 23.20
CA LEU A 135 3.42 1.20 23.22
C LEU A 135 4.64 1.42 22.32
N LYS A 136 5.36 0.38 21.89
CA LYS A 136 6.48 0.53 20.93
C LYS A 136 6.07 0.28 19.47
N HIS A 137 5.13 -0.63 19.23
CA HIS A 137 4.74 -1.05 17.87
C HIS A 137 3.83 -0.06 17.13
N VAL A 138 2.94 0.65 17.84
CA VAL A 138 2.06 1.67 17.22
C VAL A 138 2.69 3.06 17.24
N SER A 139 3.55 3.33 18.23
CA SER A 139 4.11 4.68 18.48
C SER A 139 5.18 5.12 17.49
N THR A 140 5.68 4.24 16.64
CA THR A 140 6.71 4.55 15.62
C THR A 140 6.13 4.69 14.21
N GLN A 141 4.81 4.53 14.03
CA GLN A 141 4.21 4.72 12.71
C GLN A 141 4.18 6.21 12.35
N ARG A 142 4.81 6.53 11.22
CA ARG A 142 4.92 7.88 10.68
C ARG A 142 4.26 7.89 9.30
N ARG A 143 3.65 9.02 8.95
CA ARG A 143 3.13 9.24 7.61
C ARG A 143 4.03 10.22 6.88
N MET A 144 4.40 9.91 5.65
CA MET A 144 5.19 10.78 4.80
C MET A 144 4.45 11.06 3.49
N LEU A 145 4.73 12.22 2.92
CA LEU A 145 4.24 12.62 1.61
C LEU A 145 5.38 12.54 0.61
N VAL A 146 5.12 11.92 -0.53
CA VAL A 146 6.09 11.70 -1.59
C VAL A 146 5.57 12.20 -2.93
N THR A 147 6.48 12.59 -3.82
CA THR A 147 6.21 12.98 -5.21
C THR A 147 7.27 12.38 -6.14
N GLY A 148 7.13 12.56 -7.45
CA GLY A 148 8.16 12.14 -8.42
C GLY A 148 8.08 10.68 -8.89
N TYR A 149 6.93 10.04 -8.67
CA TYR A 149 6.57 8.76 -9.30
C TYR A 149 5.79 9.00 -10.60
N ASP A 150 5.78 8.03 -11.51
CA ASP A 150 5.13 8.13 -12.82
C ASP A 150 3.62 7.92 -12.73
N THR A 151 2.85 9.00 -12.74
CA THR A 151 1.38 8.97 -12.63
C THR A 151 0.67 8.33 -13.83
N SER A 152 1.39 7.97 -14.90
CA SER A 152 0.81 7.22 -16.03
C SER A 152 0.59 5.74 -15.70
N LEU A 153 1.24 5.22 -14.67
CA LEU A 153 1.14 3.81 -14.28
C LEU A 153 -0.15 3.51 -13.49
N PRO A 154 -0.66 2.26 -13.57
CA PRO A 154 -1.78 1.83 -12.76
C PRO A 154 -1.51 2.03 -11.26
N GLU A 155 -2.55 2.43 -10.51
CA GLU A 155 -2.42 2.72 -9.07
C GLU A 155 -1.78 1.56 -8.30
N ILE A 156 -2.11 0.31 -8.64
CA ILE A 156 -1.55 -0.87 -8.00
C ILE A 156 -0.04 -1.00 -8.22
N ASP A 157 0.45 -0.61 -9.40
CA ASP A 157 1.88 -0.66 -9.74
C ASP A 157 2.65 0.44 -8.99
N LEU A 158 2.04 1.61 -8.84
CA LEU A 158 2.54 2.68 -7.99
C LEU A 158 2.64 2.25 -6.53
N GLN A 159 1.59 1.63 -5.99
CA GLN A 159 1.58 1.14 -4.62
C GLN A 159 2.67 0.08 -4.39
N ILE A 160 2.82 -0.88 -5.30
CA ILE A 160 3.85 -1.92 -5.21
C ILE A 160 5.25 -1.31 -5.28
N GLY A 161 5.50 -0.43 -6.25
CA GLY A 161 6.81 0.19 -6.42
C GLY A 161 7.19 1.09 -5.25
N LEU A 162 6.25 1.90 -4.74
CA LEU A 162 6.48 2.73 -3.55
C LEU A 162 6.70 1.88 -2.30
N SER A 163 5.91 0.82 -2.10
CA SER A 163 6.09 -0.07 -0.95
C SER A 163 7.48 -0.72 -0.97
N LYS A 164 7.89 -1.23 -2.14
CA LYS A 164 9.21 -1.83 -2.34
C LYS A 164 10.35 -0.82 -2.16
N HIS A 165 10.20 0.41 -2.65
CA HIS A 165 11.24 1.43 -2.51
C HIS A 165 11.54 1.76 -1.04
N PHE A 166 10.52 1.76 -0.19
CA PHE A 166 10.66 2.09 1.24
C PHE A 166 10.80 0.86 2.15
N SER A 167 10.76 -0.37 1.63
CA SER A 167 10.85 -1.59 2.44
C SER A 167 12.19 -1.71 3.19
N THR A 168 13.26 -1.10 2.66
CA THR A 168 14.57 -1.04 3.32
C THR A 168 14.61 -0.07 4.49
N CYS A 169 13.67 0.87 4.57
CA CYS A 169 13.59 1.85 5.65
C CYS A 169 12.77 1.34 6.83
N GLY A 170 11.76 0.50 6.57
CA GLY A 170 10.85 -0.04 7.56
C GLY A 170 9.63 -0.73 6.94
N GLU A 171 8.70 -1.17 7.80
CA GLU A 171 7.45 -1.80 7.39
C GLU A 171 6.50 -0.74 6.81
N VAL A 172 6.22 -0.81 5.51
CA VAL A 172 5.18 0.01 4.87
C VAL A 172 3.82 -0.59 5.21
N THR A 173 2.95 0.20 5.85
CA THR A 173 1.63 -0.26 6.31
C THR A 173 0.49 0.25 5.43
N GLY A 174 0.79 1.07 4.43
CA GLY A 174 -0.21 1.64 3.54
C GLY A 174 0.31 2.75 2.65
N VAL A 175 -0.10 2.72 1.39
CA VAL A 175 0.16 3.74 0.38
C VAL A 175 -1.18 4.24 -0.17
N MET A 176 -1.33 5.55 -0.23
CA MET A 176 -2.47 6.22 -0.83
C MET A 176 -1.96 7.12 -1.95
N ILE A 177 -2.44 6.91 -3.17
CA ILE A 177 -2.07 7.73 -4.32
C ILE A 177 -3.12 8.84 -4.49
N LEU A 178 -2.68 10.09 -4.43
CA LEU A 178 -3.46 11.26 -4.82
C LEU A 178 -2.92 11.77 -6.17
N PRO A 179 -3.68 12.61 -6.91
CA PRO A 179 -3.31 13.02 -8.27
C PRO A 179 -1.89 13.58 -8.42
N THR A 180 -1.36 14.23 -7.38
CA THR A 180 -0.02 14.84 -7.41
C THR A 180 0.88 14.43 -6.24
N ILE A 181 0.36 13.65 -5.28
CA ILE A 181 1.06 13.36 -4.01
C ILE A 181 0.73 11.93 -3.55
N GLY A 182 1.77 11.17 -3.21
CA GLY A 182 1.64 9.88 -2.56
C GLY A 182 1.71 10.06 -1.04
N SER A 183 0.80 9.45 -0.29
CA SER A 183 0.85 9.40 1.16
C SER A 183 1.20 7.99 1.62
N ILE A 184 2.37 7.85 2.23
CA ILE A 184 2.90 6.55 2.68
C ILE A 184 2.92 6.51 4.20
N SER A 185 2.41 5.44 4.77
CA SER A 185 2.55 5.13 6.20
C SER A 185 3.66 4.09 6.37
N ILE A 186 4.69 4.44 7.13
CA ILE A 186 5.82 3.56 7.43
C ILE A 186 5.98 3.40 8.93
N ARG A 187 6.41 2.20 9.34
CA ARG A 187 6.67 1.83 10.73
C ARG A 187 8.11 1.34 10.86
N GLY A 188 8.73 1.64 11.99
CA GLY A 188 10.08 1.20 12.31
C GLY A 188 10.89 2.31 12.96
N GLU A 189 11.90 1.93 13.73
CA GLU A 189 12.79 2.88 14.38
C GLU A 189 13.62 3.63 13.34
N GLY A 190 13.50 4.96 13.34
CA GLY A 190 14.14 5.85 12.37
C GLY A 190 13.65 5.66 10.93
N ALA A 191 12.53 4.95 10.69
CA ALA A 191 12.10 4.58 9.35
C ALA A 191 11.76 5.80 8.48
N ALA A 192 11.17 6.84 9.08
CA ALA A 192 10.84 8.07 8.37
C ALA A 192 12.10 8.87 8.02
N GLU A 193 13.09 8.88 8.90
CA GLU A 193 14.36 9.57 8.72
C GLU A 193 15.20 8.88 7.63
N LYS A 194 15.30 7.54 7.66
CA LYS A 194 15.91 6.74 6.58
C LYS A 194 15.20 6.96 5.24
N ALA A 195 13.86 7.00 5.24
CA ALA A 195 13.09 7.27 4.04
C ALA A 195 13.38 8.67 3.47
N ARG A 196 13.59 9.67 4.32
CA ARG A 196 14.02 11.01 3.90
C ARG A 196 15.41 11.01 3.28
N GLU A 197 16.34 10.19 3.78
CA GLU A 197 17.68 10.04 3.21
C GLU A 197 17.68 9.35 1.85
N LEU A 198 16.66 8.54 1.55
CA LEU A 198 16.45 7.96 0.21
C LEU A 198 15.82 8.93 -0.81
N SER A 199 15.33 10.09 -0.35
CA SER A 199 14.72 11.10 -1.22
C SER A 199 15.68 11.59 -2.29
N GLY A 200 15.21 11.63 -3.55
CA GLY A 200 15.97 12.13 -4.69
C GLY A 200 16.88 11.09 -5.36
N ARG A 201 16.81 9.81 -4.94
CA ARG A 201 17.47 8.71 -5.66
C ARG A 201 16.55 8.20 -6.77
N ASP A 202 17.10 8.06 -7.97
CA ASP A 202 16.42 7.39 -9.07
C ASP A 202 16.38 5.88 -8.80
N VAL A 203 15.18 5.31 -8.70
CA VAL A 203 15.00 3.87 -8.58
C VAL A 203 14.02 3.43 -9.65
N GLY A 204 14.56 2.81 -10.71
CA GLY A 204 13.76 2.31 -11.82
C GLY A 204 13.10 3.41 -12.66
N GLY A 205 13.74 4.58 -12.78
CA GLY A 205 13.20 5.73 -13.52
C GLY A 205 12.26 6.62 -12.71
N TRP A 206 12.05 6.35 -11.42
CA TRP A 206 11.28 7.20 -10.52
C TRP A 206 12.21 8.03 -9.63
N ASN A 207 12.09 9.35 -9.71
CA ASN A 207 12.80 10.28 -8.85
C ASN A 207 11.96 10.64 -7.61
N ILE A 208 11.79 9.65 -6.74
CA ILE A 208 10.92 9.77 -5.57
C ILE A 208 11.49 10.81 -4.60
N THR A 209 10.71 11.84 -4.30
CA THR A 209 11.07 12.91 -3.35
C THR A 209 10.15 12.88 -2.13
N VAL A 210 10.71 12.81 -0.92
CA VAL A 210 9.95 12.94 0.33
C VAL A 210 9.75 14.41 0.66
N VAL A 211 8.52 14.90 0.47
CA VAL A 211 8.16 16.32 0.65
C VAL A 211 7.98 16.67 2.13
N SER A 212 7.37 15.78 2.91
CA SER A 212 7.16 16.03 4.34
C SER A 212 6.94 14.75 5.14
N ILE A 213 7.28 14.79 6.42
CA ILE A 213 6.97 13.75 7.40
C ILE A 213 5.99 14.36 8.40
N GLN A 214 4.82 13.74 8.53
CA GLN A 214 3.80 14.16 9.49
C GLN A 214 4.26 13.84 10.92
N PRO A 215 3.99 14.74 11.89
CA PRO A 215 4.29 14.49 13.29
C PRO A 215 3.52 13.26 13.81
N LEU A 216 4.08 12.61 14.83
CA LEU A 216 3.48 11.43 15.46
C LEU A 216 2.06 11.74 15.94
N ARG A 217 1.11 10.85 15.64
CA ARG A 217 -0.22 10.90 16.26
C ARG A 217 -0.09 10.47 17.72
N GLY A 218 0.29 11.41 18.58
CA GLY A 218 0.52 11.14 20.01
C GLY A 218 0.71 12.36 20.91
N SER A 219 0.97 13.56 20.40
CA SER A 219 0.92 14.74 21.26
C SER A 219 -0.55 15.11 21.51
N LYS A 220 -0.99 14.98 22.78
CA LYS A 220 -2.19 15.64 23.29
C LYS A 220 -2.07 17.13 22.93
N ARG A 221 -2.66 17.54 21.80
CA ARG A 221 -2.92 18.95 21.55
C ARG A 221 -4.05 19.28 22.50
N ASN A 222 -3.74 20.05 23.54
CA ASN A 222 -4.74 20.83 24.25
C ASN A 222 -5.50 21.61 23.18
N PHE A 223 -6.68 21.14 22.80
CA PHE A 223 -7.59 21.88 21.95
C PHE A 223 -8.04 23.09 22.77
N ARG A 224 -7.27 24.18 22.71
CA ARG A 224 -7.88 25.49 22.84
C ARG A 224 -8.73 25.66 21.58
N THR A 225 -10.03 25.53 21.76
CA THR A 225 -11.02 25.95 20.77
C THR A 225 -10.90 27.46 20.64
N SER A 226 -9.99 27.93 19.79
CA SER A 226 -10.13 29.25 19.18
C SER A 226 -10.49 29.04 17.72
N ASN A 227 -11.66 29.54 17.37
CA ASN A 227 -12.08 29.77 16.00
C ASN A 227 -11.04 30.67 15.34
N SER A 228 -10.09 30.07 14.62
CA SER A 228 -9.38 30.74 13.54
C SER A 228 -9.09 29.69 12.48
N SER A 229 -9.49 30.02 11.25
CA SER A 229 -9.42 29.24 10.01
C SER A 229 -8.41 28.12 10.03
N ARG A 230 -8.86 26.85 10.03
CA ARG A 230 -8.01 25.69 9.77
C ARG A 230 -7.26 25.95 8.46
N PRO A 231 -5.92 26.12 8.46
CA PRO A 231 -5.18 26.32 7.23
C PRO A 231 -5.38 25.09 6.35
N ASN A 232 -5.78 25.29 5.09
CA ASN A 232 -6.06 24.20 4.18
C ASN A 232 -4.75 23.44 3.91
N PHE A 233 -4.55 22.31 4.59
CA PHE A 233 -3.31 21.55 4.63
C PHE A 233 -2.75 21.24 3.23
N TYR A 234 -3.64 20.90 2.29
CA TYR A 234 -3.29 20.64 0.89
C TYR A 234 -2.78 21.87 0.14
N ARG A 235 -3.30 23.07 0.45
CA ARG A 235 -2.82 24.34 -0.12
C ARG A 235 -1.40 24.64 0.33
N ASN A 236 -1.09 24.39 1.61
CA ASN A 236 0.26 24.57 2.13
C ASN A 236 1.26 23.58 1.51
N ILE A 237 0.84 22.34 1.24
CA ILE A 237 1.70 21.37 0.55
C ILE A 237 1.94 21.78 -0.90
N ALA A 238 0.91 22.21 -1.63
CA ALA A 238 1.05 22.70 -3.00
C ALA A 238 2.06 23.87 -3.08
N LEU A 239 1.98 24.81 -2.13
CA LEU A 239 2.95 25.92 -2.02
C LEU A 239 4.37 25.43 -1.70
N THR A 240 4.53 24.39 -0.88
CA THR A 240 5.85 23.80 -0.61
C THR A 240 6.42 23.10 -1.85
N ILE A 241 5.59 22.37 -2.61
CA ILE A 241 6.00 21.75 -3.88
C ILE A 241 6.46 22.83 -4.87
N GLN A 242 5.66 23.87 -5.05
CA GLN A 242 5.99 24.99 -5.93
C GLN A 242 7.32 25.67 -5.53
N ARG A 243 7.53 25.94 -4.24
CA ARG A 243 8.80 26.52 -3.76
C ARG A 243 9.99 25.61 -4.04
N ASN A 244 9.83 24.29 -3.85
CA ASN A 244 10.90 23.34 -4.12
C ASN A 244 11.25 23.29 -5.62
N GLU A 245 10.26 23.38 -6.51
CA GLU A 245 10.48 23.49 -7.96
C GLU A 245 11.19 24.80 -8.34
N GLU A 246 10.78 25.93 -7.76
CA GLU A 246 11.44 27.23 -7.96
C GLU A 246 12.90 27.21 -7.48
N MET A 247 13.19 26.57 -6.35
CA MET A 247 14.57 26.41 -5.86
C MET A 247 15.41 25.56 -6.82
N LYS A 248 14.87 24.43 -7.33
CA LYS A 248 15.55 23.60 -8.34
C LYS A 248 15.86 24.39 -9.62
N GLN A 249 14.91 25.22 -10.10
CA GLN A 249 15.14 26.06 -11.27
C GLN A 249 16.21 27.12 -11.02
N LYS A 250 16.24 27.74 -9.83
CA LYS A 250 17.27 28.71 -9.47
C LYS A 250 18.66 28.06 -9.39
N GLU A 251 18.77 26.86 -8.81
CA GLU A 251 20.03 26.11 -8.78
C GLU A 251 20.52 25.74 -10.19
N MET A 252 19.61 25.33 -11.09
CA MET A 252 19.95 25.01 -12.47
C MET A 252 20.48 26.25 -13.21
N LYS A 253 19.77 27.39 -13.12
CA LYS A 253 20.22 28.66 -13.70
C LYS A 253 21.55 29.13 -13.14
N GLN A 254 21.80 28.91 -11.84
CA GLN A 254 23.06 29.28 -11.22
C GLN A 254 24.22 28.41 -11.73
N LYS A 255 23.99 27.11 -11.97
CA LYS A 255 24.99 26.22 -12.59
C LYS A 255 25.29 26.63 -14.03
N GLU A 256 24.27 26.95 -14.82
CA GLU A 256 24.44 27.45 -16.20
C GLU A 256 25.23 28.76 -16.24
N MET A 257 24.89 29.72 -15.37
CA MET A 257 25.59 31.00 -15.29
C MET A 257 27.07 30.83 -14.96
N LYS A 258 27.40 29.97 -13.97
CA LYS A 258 28.79 29.64 -13.64
C LYS A 258 29.53 28.98 -14.81
N GLN A 259 28.85 28.15 -15.59
CA GLN A 259 29.45 27.51 -16.76
C GLN A 259 29.74 28.51 -17.89
N ILE A 260 28.85 29.49 -18.09
CA ILE A 260 29.06 30.59 -19.03
C ILE A 260 30.23 31.46 -18.59
N GLU A 261 30.29 31.82 -17.30
CA GLU A 261 31.37 32.64 -16.75
C GLU A 261 32.74 31.95 -16.88
N MET A 262 32.81 30.64 -16.58
CA MET A 262 34.02 29.85 -16.77
C MET A 262 34.50 29.85 -18.23
N LYS A 263 33.58 29.68 -19.19
CA LYS A 263 33.91 29.76 -20.64
C LYS A 263 34.39 31.14 -21.05
N GLN A 264 33.83 32.21 -20.49
CA GLN A 264 34.29 33.58 -20.77
C GLN A 264 35.70 33.83 -20.23
N ILE A 265 36.02 33.31 -19.03
CA ILE A 265 37.37 33.38 -18.47
C ILE A 265 38.36 32.62 -19.37
N GLU A 266 38.00 31.41 -19.81
CA GLU A 266 38.84 30.58 -20.66
C GLU A 266 39.10 31.25 -22.02
N MET A 267 38.07 31.84 -22.64
CA MET A 267 38.20 32.61 -23.89
C MET A 267 39.13 33.82 -23.72
N LYS A 268 39.01 34.59 -22.64
CA LYS A 268 39.92 35.71 -22.33
C LYS A 268 41.37 35.26 -22.11
N GLN A 269 41.57 34.09 -21.49
CA GLN A 269 42.91 33.53 -21.31
C GLN A 269 43.53 33.10 -22.66
N ILE A 270 42.74 32.56 -23.57
CA ILE A 270 43.18 32.23 -24.93
C ILE A 270 43.58 33.50 -25.70
N GLU A 271 42.75 34.56 -25.64
CA GLU A 271 43.05 35.85 -26.28
C GLU A 271 44.33 36.49 -25.74
N MET A 272 44.54 36.46 -24.41
CA MET A 272 45.80 36.97 -23.81
C MET A 272 47.03 36.18 -24.28
N LYS A 273 46.92 34.84 -24.39
CA LYS A 273 48.02 34.01 -24.90
C LYS A 273 48.33 34.30 -26.38
N GLN A 274 47.29 34.56 -27.18
CA GLN A 274 47.46 34.92 -28.60
C GLN A 274 48.12 36.29 -28.77
N LYS A 275 47.73 37.30 -27.97
CA LYS A 275 48.36 38.63 -28.01
C LYS A 275 49.84 38.60 -27.61
N ASN A 276 50.18 37.87 -26.54
CA ASN A 276 51.57 37.76 -26.10
C ASN A 276 52.47 37.00 -27.11
N CYS A 277 51.92 36.11 -27.95
CA CYS A 277 52.67 35.47 -29.03
C CYS A 277 52.94 36.38 -30.23
N VAL A 278 52.19 37.49 -30.39
CA VAL A 278 52.36 38.43 -31.49
C VAL A 278 53.38 39.53 -31.14
N GLU A 279 53.54 39.87 -29.86
CA GLU A 279 54.49 40.89 -29.38
C GLU A 279 55.93 40.37 -29.18
N THR A 280 56.19 39.09 -29.43
CA THR A 280 57.50 38.43 -29.25
C THR A 280 58.18 37.98 -30.54
N ASN A 281 57.66 38.38 -31.71
CA ASN A 281 58.31 38.23 -33.02
C ASN A 281 58.68 39.61 -33.60
#